data_AF-A0A7S0FBA4-F1
#
_entry.id   AF-A0A7S0FBA4-F1
#
_cell.length_a   1.000
_cell.length_b   1.000
_cell.length_c   1.000
_cell.angle_alpha   90.00
_cell.angle_beta   90.00
_cell.angle_gamma   90.00
#
_symmetry.space_group_name_H-M   'P 1'
#
loop_
_entity.id
_entity.type
_entity.pdbx_description
1 polymer ?
#
loop_
_entity_poly.entity_id
_entity_poly.type
_entity_poly.pdbx_seq_one_letter_code
_entity_poly.pdbx_strand_id
1 'polypeptide(L)'
;VEFCREGRLVFRGTTWVGFVGLQTGMRMGAWSVSLNYRKVQRPVAVVKNVLGSFAGTWPISFLIRRSLQDLADFRAVLECMQSASLMAPCYFTLAGSEPGQGVVLERMRWGV
;
A
#
# COMPACT_ATOMS: atom_id res chain seq x y z
N VAL A 1 -9.52 8.36 9.62
CA VAL A 1 -10.69 7.45 9.60
C VAL A 1 -10.33 6.16 10.32
N GLU A 2 -11.23 5.64 11.13
CA GLU A 2 -11.08 4.39 11.87
C GLU A 2 -11.85 3.27 11.17
N PHE A 3 -11.22 2.10 11.02
CA PHE A 3 -11.84 0.94 10.42
C PHE A 3 -11.99 -0.15 11.48
N CYS A 4 -13.23 -0.43 11.86
CA CYS A 4 -13.58 -1.39 12.90
C CYS A 4 -14.22 -2.65 12.31
N ARG A 5 -13.93 -3.81 12.91
CA ARG A 5 -14.59 -5.09 12.64
C ARG A 5 -15.16 -5.58 13.96
N GLU A 6 -16.46 -5.89 13.99
CA GLU A 6 -17.17 -6.33 15.20
C GLU A 6 -16.96 -5.37 16.40
N GLY A 7 -17.01 -4.06 16.14
CA GLY A 7 -16.82 -3.02 17.17
C GLY A 7 -15.38 -2.81 17.63
N ARG A 8 -14.40 -3.57 17.12
CA ARG A 8 -12.98 -3.44 17.47
C ARG A 8 -12.18 -2.72 16.39
N LEU A 9 -11.35 -1.76 16.78
CA LEU A 9 -10.45 -1.04 15.87
C LEU A 9 -9.42 -2.01 15.26
N VAL A 10 -9.42 -2.12 13.93
CA VAL A 10 -8.46 -2.95 13.18
C VAL A 10 -7.30 -2.08 12.69
N PHE A 11 -7.61 -1.00 11.98
CA PHE A 11 -6.60 -0.10 11.45
C PHE A 11 -7.14 1.33 11.33
N ARG A 12 -6.22 2.29 11.25
CA ARG A 12 -6.52 3.69 10.95
C ARG A 12 -5.93 4.08 9.62
N GLY A 13 -6.57 5.01 8.94
CA GLY A 13 -6.08 5.56 7.68
C GLY A 13 -6.42 7.03 7.53
N THR A 14 -5.57 7.77 6.83
CA THR A 14 -5.84 9.13 6.38
C THR A 14 -6.23 9.08 4.90
N THR A 15 -7.38 9.66 4.60
CA THR A 15 -7.97 9.66 3.25
C THR A 15 -8.88 10.87 3.06
N TRP A 16 -9.42 10.99 1.86
CA TRP A 16 -10.32 12.05 1.42
C TRP A 16 -11.75 11.52 1.31
N VAL A 17 -12.74 12.39 1.51
CA VAL A 17 -14.16 12.05 1.27
C VAL A 17 -14.31 11.61 -0.20
N GLY A 18 -14.94 10.45 -0.42
CA GLY A 18 -15.08 9.84 -1.74
C GLY A 18 -13.91 8.96 -2.19
N PHE A 19 -12.75 9.01 -1.52
CA PHE A 19 -11.61 8.13 -1.82
C PHE A 19 -11.60 6.91 -0.89
N VAL A 20 -11.98 5.75 -1.45
CA VAL A 20 -12.11 4.50 -0.69
C VAL A 20 -10.78 3.77 -0.47
N GLY A 21 -9.70 4.12 -1.19
CA GLY A 21 -8.38 3.58 -0.93
C GLY A 21 -7.69 4.27 0.26
N LEU A 22 -6.50 3.80 0.63
CA LEU A 22 -5.63 4.47 1.60
C LEU A 22 -4.23 4.68 1.02
N GLN A 23 -3.67 5.86 1.24
CA GLN A 23 -2.26 6.16 0.92
C GLN A 23 -1.39 6.18 2.19
N THR A 24 -2.00 6.50 3.33
CA THR A 24 -1.34 6.52 4.63
C THR A 24 -2.22 5.80 5.64
N GLY A 25 -1.65 4.89 6.41
CA GLY A 25 -2.39 4.17 7.45
C GLY A 25 -1.52 3.34 8.36
N MET A 26 -2.14 2.82 9.43
CA MET A 26 -1.48 1.98 10.42
C MET A 26 -2.39 0.84 10.88
N ARG A 27 -1.82 -0.37 10.94
CA ARG A 27 -2.36 -1.52 11.67
C ARG A 27 -2.00 -1.34 13.13
N MET A 28 -3.00 -1.29 14.00
CA MET A 28 -2.80 -0.95 15.41
C MET A 28 -1.80 -1.92 16.07
N GLY A 29 -0.73 -1.37 16.64
CA GLY A 29 0.29 -2.12 17.38
C GLY A 29 1.20 -3.01 16.53
N ALA A 30 1.18 -2.89 15.19
CA ALA A 30 1.94 -3.79 14.33
C ALA A 30 2.81 -3.07 13.31
N TRP A 31 2.21 -2.33 12.39
CA TRP A 31 2.94 -1.67 11.30
C TRP A 31 2.17 -0.50 10.72
N SER A 32 2.90 0.41 10.07
CA SER A 32 2.37 1.56 9.35
C SER A 32 2.97 1.68 7.97
N VAL A 33 2.24 2.38 7.09
CA VAL A 33 2.64 2.60 5.70
C VAL A 33 2.29 4.01 5.27
N SER A 34 3.20 4.61 4.50
CA SER A 34 2.90 5.77 3.66
C SER A 34 3.32 5.51 2.21
N LEU A 35 2.48 5.96 1.28
CA LEU A 35 2.71 5.87 -0.16
C LEU A 35 3.21 7.20 -0.70
N ASN A 36 4.36 7.18 -1.36
CA ASN A 36 4.88 8.33 -2.09
C ASN A 36 4.83 8.09 -3.59
N TYR A 37 4.36 9.11 -4.32
CA TYR A 37 4.27 9.08 -5.76
C TYR A 37 5.66 9.03 -6.40
N ARG A 38 5.83 8.19 -7.42
CA ARG A 38 7.05 8.12 -8.23
C ARG A 38 6.74 8.42 -9.69
N LYS A 39 7.22 9.57 -10.17
CA LYS A 39 7.11 9.94 -11.58
C LYS A 39 8.12 9.16 -12.40
N VAL A 40 7.65 8.40 -13.39
CA VAL A 40 8.51 7.79 -14.41
C VAL A 40 8.30 8.54 -15.72
N GLN A 41 9.35 9.20 -16.22
CA GLN A 41 9.29 10.07 -17.39
C GLN A 41 9.11 9.27 -18.69
N ARG A 42 7.87 8.92 -19.06
CA ARG A 42 7.48 8.55 -20.44
C ARG A 42 6.01 8.93 -20.71
N PRO A 43 5.65 9.47 -21.89
CA PRO A 43 4.27 9.85 -22.23
C PRO A 43 3.30 8.66 -22.25
N VAL A 44 3.81 7.42 -22.30
CA VAL A 44 3.05 6.16 -22.36
C VAL A 44 2.62 5.63 -20.98
N ALA A 45 2.95 6.33 -19.88
CA ALA A 45 2.72 5.82 -18.53
C ALA A 45 1.24 5.70 -18.16
N VAL A 46 0.38 6.63 -18.60
CA VAL A 46 -1.06 6.62 -18.27
C VAL A 46 -1.78 5.47 -18.96
N VAL A 47 -1.53 5.25 -20.26
CA VAL A 47 -2.10 4.13 -21.02
C VAL A 47 -1.68 2.79 -20.42
N LYS A 48 -0.41 2.64 -20.02
CA LYS A 48 0.07 1.43 -19.34
C LYS A 48 -0.58 1.21 -17.97
N ASN A 49 -0.89 2.27 -17.22
CA ASN A 49 -1.60 2.14 -15.96
C ASN A 49 -3.05 1.66 -16.17
N VAL A 50 -3.75 2.21 -17.18
CA VAL A 50 -5.11 1.80 -17.54
C VAL A 50 -5.13 0.34 -18.03
N LEU A 51 -4.22 -0.05 -18.92
CA LEU A 51 -4.11 -1.46 -19.35
C LEU A 51 -3.77 -2.39 -18.18
N GLY A 52 -2.93 -1.94 -17.24
CA GLY A 52 -2.61 -2.67 -16.02
C GLY A 52 -3.83 -2.96 -15.15
N SER A 53 -4.85 -2.09 -15.11
CA SER A 53 -6.07 -2.36 -14.33
C SER A 53 -6.88 -3.52 -14.92
N PHE A 54 -6.81 -3.74 -16.24
CA PHE A 54 -7.45 -4.90 -16.89
C PHE A 54 -6.64 -6.19 -16.75
N ALA A 55 -5.35 -6.09 -16.43
CA ALA A 55 -4.45 -7.22 -16.26
C ALA A 55 -4.39 -7.75 -14.81
N GLY A 56 -5.33 -7.34 -13.94
CA GLY A 56 -5.38 -7.80 -12.54
C GLY A 56 -4.28 -7.21 -11.64
N THR A 57 -3.61 -6.13 -12.05
CA THR A 57 -2.65 -5.43 -11.18
C THR A 57 -3.37 -4.59 -10.12
N TRP A 58 -2.73 -4.40 -8.98
CA TRP A 58 -3.31 -3.67 -7.87
C TRP A 58 -3.29 -2.15 -8.08
N PRO A 59 -4.43 -1.46 -7.91
CA PRO A 59 -4.42 -0.07 -7.48
C PRO A 59 -3.74 0.01 -6.12
N ILE A 60 -2.65 0.77 -6.03
CA ILE A 60 -1.77 0.74 -4.85
C ILE A 60 -2.52 1.10 -3.57
N SER A 61 -3.44 2.07 -3.65
CA SER A 61 -4.25 2.49 -2.49
C SER A 61 -5.23 1.40 -2.00
N PHE A 62 -5.64 0.48 -2.88
CA PHE A 62 -6.53 -0.63 -2.54
C PHE A 62 -5.73 -1.77 -1.92
N LEU A 63 -4.52 -2.02 -2.45
CA LEU A 63 -3.57 -2.95 -1.85
C LEU A 63 -3.22 -2.54 -0.41
N ILE A 64 -2.93 -1.26 -0.17
CA ILE A 64 -2.67 -0.74 1.18
C ILE A 64 -3.88 -0.97 2.09
N ARG A 65 -5.08 -0.57 1.67
CA ARG A 65 -6.29 -0.76 2.49
C ARG A 65 -6.54 -2.22 2.81
N ARG A 66 -6.42 -3.13 1.84
CA ARG A 66 -6.59 -4.57 2.04
C ARG A 66 -5.52 -5.13 2.98
N SER A 67 -4.27 -4.73 2.81
CA SER A 67 -3.17 -5.18 3.67
C SER A 67 -3.38 -4.77 5.11
N LEU A 68 -3.78 -3.51 5.35
CA LEU A 68 -4.12 -3.02 6.70
C LEU A 68 -5.30 -3.77 7.32
N GLN A 69 -6.19 -4.32 6.51
CA GLN A 69 -7.32 -5.11 6.96
C GLN A 69 -6.93 -6.55 7.31
N ASP A 70 -6.11 -7.19 6.47
CA ASP A 70 -5.93 -8.64 6.47
C ASP A 70 -4.57 -9.09 7.05
N LEU A 71 -3.52 -8.24 7.02
CA LEU A 71 -2.16 -8.59 7.44
C LEU A 71 -1.85 -8.02 8.83
N ALA A 72 -1.57 -8.90 9.79
CA ALA A 72 -1.38 -8.53 11.18
C ALA A 72 0.05 -8.17 11.55
N ASP A 73 1.07 -8.62 10.81
CA ASP A 73 2.48 -8.45 11.15
C ASP A 73 3.30 -7.74 10.06
N PHE A 74 4.43 -7.17 10.47
CA PHE A 74 5.31 -6.38 9.60
C PHE A 74 5.94 -7.21 8.47
N ARG A 75 6.29 -8.48 8.74
CA ARG A 75 6.94 -9.33 7.74
C ARG A 75 5.98 -9.67 6.59
N ALA A 76 4.74 -10.03 6.91
CA ALA A 76 3.72 -10.32 5.92
C ALA A 76 3.44 -9.13 5.00
N VAL A 77 3.34 -7.91 5.56
CA VAL A 77 3.15 -6.72 4.71
C VAL A 77 4.40 -6.42 3.88
N LEU A 78 5.60 -6.64 4.41
CA LEU A 78 6.84 -6.45 3.66
C LEU A 78 6.88 -7.37 2.44
N GLU A 79 6.66 -8.67 2.63
CA GLU A 79 6.62 -9.68 1.56
C GLU A 79 5.51 -9.36 0.52
N CYS A 80 4.33 -8.97 0.99
CA CYS A 80 3.22 -8.54 0.13
C CYS A 80 3.60 -7.31 -0.71
N MET A 81 4.17 -6.27 -0.08
CA MET A 81 4.52 -5.02 -0.75
C MET A 81 5.79 -5.12 -1.59
N GLN A 82 6.55 -6.21 -1.53
CA GLN A 82 7.66 -6.50 -2.45
C GLN A 82 7.18 -7.26 -3.69
N SER A 83 6.25 -8.20 -3.51
CA SER A 83 5.82 -9.14 -4.56
C SER A 83 4.60 -8.68 -5.37
N ALA A 84 3.74 -7.82 -4.80
CA ALA A 84 2.47 -7.46 -5.44
C ALA A 84 2.67 -6.76 -6.79
N SER A 85 1.97 -7.21 -7.84
CA SER A 85 1.93 -6.53 -9.13
C SER A 85 1.18 -5.21 -9.03
N LEU A 86 1.83 -4.09 -9.32
CA LEU A 86 1.30 -2.73 -9.13
C LEU A 86 0.93 -2.08 -10.47
N MET A 87 -0.14 -1.29 -10.48
CA MET A 87 -0.53 -0.49 -11.65
C MET A 87 0.53 0.56 -12.04
N ALA A 88 1.26 1.11 -11.06
CA ALA A 88 2.27 2.14 -11.28
C ALA A 88 3.46 1.97 -10.33
N PRO A 89 4.65 2.47 -10.70
CA PRO A 89 5.79 2.59 -9.79
C PRO A 89 5.49 3.53 -8.62
N CYS A 90 6.04 3.25 -7.45
CA CYS A 90 5.88 4.06 -6.25
C CYS A 90 7.03 3.86 -5.27
N TYR A 91 6.98 4.59 -4.15
CA TYR A 91 7.72 4.23 -2.94
C TYR A 91 6.74 3.86 -1.84
N PHE A 92 6.99 2.73 -1.18
CA PHE A 92 6.36 2.42 0.11
C PHE A 92 7.35 2.71 1.22
N THR A 93 6.96 3.50 2.21
CA THR A 93 7.68 3.60 3.47
C THR A 93 6.91 2.78 4.50
N LEU A 94 7.54 1.71 5.01
CA LEU A 94 6.98 0.82 6.02
C LEU A 94 7.75 0.97 7.33
N ALA A 95 7.03 0.97 8.44
CA ALA A 95 7.60 0.91 9.79
C ALA A 95 6.83 -0.10 10.63
N GLY A 96 7.54 -0.96 11.35
CA GLY A 96 6.97 -1.95 12.28
C GLY A 96 7.05 -1.49 13.74
N SER A 97 6.62 -2.36 14.65
CA SER A 97 6.62 -2.10 16.10
C SER A 97 7.96 -2.43 16.78
N GLU A 98 8.78 -3.27 16.17
CA GLU A 98 10.03 -3.76 16.77
C GLU A 98 11.28 -3.00 16.30
N PRO A 99 12.36 -2.95 17.10
CA PRO A 99 13.64 -2.39 16.68
C PRO A 99 14.13 -2.99 15.35
N GLY A 100 14.55 -2.10 14.44
CA GLY A 100 15.05 -2.50 13.11
C GLY A 100 13.95 -2.72 12.06
N GLN A 101 12.66 -2.66 12.41
CA GLN A 101 11.56 -2.76 11.44
C GLN A 101 11.28 -1.41 10.78
N GLY A 102 12.06 -1.08 9.76
CA GLY A 102 11.82 0.10 8.93
C GLY A 102 12.43 -0.09 7.54
N VAL A 103 11.68 0.21 6.49
CA VAL A 103 12.15 0.05 5.11
C VAL A 103 11.45 0.99 4.16
N VAL A 104 12.21 1.49 3.19
CA VAL A 104 11.68 2.18 2.01
C VAL A 104 11.83 1.24 0.81
N LEU A 105 10.71 0.83 0.24
CA LEU A 105 10.67 0.03 -0.97
C LEU A 105 10.50 0.94 -2.18
N GLU A 106 11.52 1.00 -3.04
CA GLU A 106 11.33 1.45 -4.41
C GLU A 106 10.62 0.34 -5.18
N ARG A 107 9.44 0.60 -5.72
CA ARG A 107 8.68 -0.41 -6.47
C ARG A 107 8.53 -0.05 -7.93
N MET A 108 8.75 -1.05 -8.77
CA MET A 108 8.29 -1.11 -10.15
C MET A 108 6.96 -1.88 -10.22
N ARG A 109 6.40 -2.03 -11.43
CA ARG A 109 5.11 -2.72 -11.61
C ARG A 109 5.14 -4.21 -11.26
N TRP A 110 6.28 -4.87 -11.38
CA TRP A 110 6.42 -6.33 -11.24
C TRP A 110 7.45 -6.77 -10.21
N GLY A 111 7.97 -5.85 -9.39
CA GLY A 111 9.05 -6.16 -8.44
C GLY A 111 9.55 -4.93 -7.70
N VAL A 112 10.50 -5.16 -6.79
CA VAL A 112 11.33 -4.12 -6.16
C VAL A 112 12.42 -3.73 -7.15
#